data_AF-A0AAN1CFG1-F1
#
_entry.id   AF-A0AAN1CFG1-F1
#
_cell.length_a   1.000
_cell.length_b   1.000
_cell.length_c   1.000
_cell.angle_alpha   90.00
_cell.angle_beta   90.00
_cell.angle_gamma   90.00
#
_symmetry.space_group_name_H-M   'P 1'
#
loop_
_entity.id
_entity.type
_entity.pdbx_description
1 polymer ?
#
loop_
_entity_poly.entity_id
_entity_poly.type
_entity_poly.pdbx_seq_one_letter_code
_entity_poly.pdbx_strand_id
1 'polypeptide(L)'
;MASDIKSGGNPNAAETETDINKLVAETLDKIIDVAKTVNEAIGNVNAPIGNIPDQSTTGTAAEEASVKFLSEGIGNIVNVVLKDVESADNGTDKRLKMGGG
;
A
#
# COMPACT_ATOMS: atom_id res chain seq x y z
N MET A 1 10.14 -22.19 17.89
CA MET A 1 8.85 -21.45 17.98
C MET A 1 7.72 -22.23 17.31
N ALA A 2 7.61 -22.31 15.97
CA ALA A 2 6.55 -23.12 15.32
C ALA A 2 6.70 -24.65 15.58
N SER A 3 7.94 -25.15 15.60
CA SER A 3 8.22 -26.58 15.81
C SER A 3 7.81 -27.10 17.20
N ASP A 4 7.93 -26.25 18.23
CA ASP A 4 7.65 -26.62 19.62
C ASP A 4 6.13 -26.70 19.89
N ILE A 5 5.34 -25.87 19.21
CA ILE A 5 3.88 -25.83 19.33
C ILE A 5 3.23 -27.07 18.69
N LYS A 6 3.78 -27.56 17.57
CA LYS A 6 3.29 -28.78 16.89
C LYS A 6 3.57 -30.05 17.68
N SER A 7 4.73 -30.12 18.35
CA SER A 7 5.13 -31.31 19.13
C SER A 7 4.31 -31.50 20.42
N GLY A 8 3.64 -30.46 20.91
CA GLY A 8 2.87 -30.49 22.15
C GLY A 8 1.43 -31.01 22.03
N GLY A 9 0.99 -31.46 20.84
CA GLY A 9 -0.36 -32.01 20.64
C GLY A 9 -1.48 -30.96 20.67
N ASN A 10 -1.17 -29.68 20.44
CA ASN A 10 -2.17 -28.62 20.39
C ASN A 10 -3.02 -28.76 19.10
N PRO A 11 -4.34 -29.03 19.19
CA PRO A 11 -5.20 -29.20 18.02
C PRO A 11 -5.29 -27.93 17.16
N ASN A 12 -5.06 -26.74 17.75
CA ASN A 12 -5.13 -25.46 17.04
C ASN A 12 -3.82 -25.11 16.31
N ALA A 13 -2.75 -25.88 16.48
CA ALA A 13 -1.44 -25.58 15.89
C ALA A 13 -1.46 -25.64 14.36
N ALA A 14 -2.14 -26.62 13.78
CA ALA A 14 -2.24 -26.80 12.33
C ALA A 14 -3.11 -25.71 11.68
N GLU A 15 -4.20 -25.33 12.35
CA GLU A 15 -5.07 -24.23 11.90
C GLU A 15 -4.34 -22.89 11.95
N THR A 16 -3.68 -22.60 13.08
CA THR A 16 -2.88 -21.38 13.23
C THR A 16 -1.74 -21.29 12.20
N GLU A 17 -1.05 -22.40 11.93
CA GLU A 17 -0.02 -22.43 10.89
C GLU A 17 -0.61 -22.15 9.49
N THR A 18 -1.78 -22.72 9.20
CA THR A 18 -2.47 -22.50 7.92
C THR A 18 -2.83 -21.04 7.75
N ASP A 19 -3.41 -20.42 8.78
CA ASP A 19 -3.80 -19.00 8.75
C ASP A 19 -2.59 -18.07 8.63
N ILE A 20 -1.49 -18.36 9.33
CA ILE A 20 -0.25 -17.59 9.22
C ILE A 20 0.33 -17.71 7.82
N ASN A 21 0.43 -18.93 7.28
CA ASN A 21 0.93 -19.14 5.92
C ASN A 21 0.05 -18.42 4.89
N LYS A 22 -1.27 -18.41 5.10
CA LYS A 22 -2.22 -17.67 4.26
C LYS A 22 -2.00 -16.16 4.36
N LEU A 23 -1.83 -15.61 5.56
CA LEU A 23 -1.52 -14.19 5.77
C LEU A 23 -0.24 -13.76 5.04
N VAL A 24 0.82 -14.58 5.14
CA VAL A 24 2.10 -14.29 4.48
C VAL A 24 1.93 -14.33 2.96
N ALA A 25 1.49 -15.46 2.42
CA ALA A 25 1.46 -15.69 0.98
C ALA A 25 0.40 -14.84 0.25
N GLU A 26 -0.75 -14.62 0.87
CA GLU A 26 -1.87 -13.96 0.18
C GLU A 26 -1.97 -12.45 0.45
N THR A 27 -1.29 -11.94 1.47
CA THR A 27 -1.36 -10.52 1.85
C THR A 27 0.03 -9.89 1.84
N LEU A 28 0.96 -10.36 2.68
CA LEU A 28 2.25 -9.69 2.86
C LEU A 28 3.14 -9.77 1.62
N ASP A 29 3.27 -10.96 1.01
CA ASP A 29 4.08 -11.16 -0.20
C ASP A 29 3.53 -10.32 -1.36
N LYS A 30 2.20 -10.28 -1.52
CA LYS A 30 1.55 -9.47 -2.56
C LYS A 30 1.74 -7.96 -2.35
N ILE A 31 1.66 -7.47 -1.11
CA ILE A 31 1.96 -6.05 -0.80
C ILE A 31 3.39 -5.72 -1.22
N ILE A 32 4.34 -6.60 -0.89
CA ILE A 32 5.75 -6.42 -1.22
C ILE A 32 5.94 -6.39 -2.75
N ASP A 33 5.31 -7.30 -3.48
CA ASP A 33 5.44 -7.36 -4.94
C ASP A 33 4.87 -6.13 -5.64
N VAL A 34 3.69 -5.67 -5.20
CA VAL A 34 3.10 -4.41 -5.72
C VAL A 34 4.01 -3.22 -5.38
N ALA A 35 4.50 -3.12 -4.15
CA ALA A 35 5.37 -2.02 -3.73
C ALA A 35 6.68 -1.98 -4.53
N LYS A 36 7.29 -3.13 -4.81
CA LYS A 36 8.48 -3.23 -5.67
C LYS A 36 8.17 -2.77 -7.09
N THR A 37 7.09 -3.25 -7.69
CA THR A 37 6.68 -2.87 -9.05
C THR A 37 6.49 -1.36 -9.18
N VAL A 38 5.85 -0.73 -8.18
CA VAL A 38 5.65 0.73 -8.14
C VAL A 38 6.98 1.46 -7.98
N ASN A 39 7.85 0.99 -7.08
CA ASN A 39 9.17 1.59 -6.87
C ASN A 39 10.06 1.49 -8.11
N GLU A 40 10.03 0.38 -8.82
CA GLU A 40 10.74 0.19 -10.09
C GLU A 40 10.20 1.10 -11.19
N ALA A 41 8.87 1.31 -11.25
CA ALA A 41 8.24 2.17 -12.24
C ALA A 41 8.50 3.67 -11.99
N ILE A 42 8.54 4.12 -10.73
CA ILE A 42 8.83 5.51 -10.35
C ILE A 42 10.35 5.79 -10.40
N GLY A 43 11.18 4.77 -10.16
CA GLY A 43 12.64 4.91 -10.11
C GLY A 43 13.13 5.73 -8.92
N ASN A 44 14.38 6.19 -8.98
CA ASN A 44 14.98 6.98 -7.92
C ASN A 44 14.78 8.48 -8.18
N VAL A 45 13.96 9.13 -7.35
CA VAL A 45 13.68 10.57 -7.42
C VAL A 45 14.43 11.29 -6.32
N ASN A 46 15.38 12.16 -6.69
CA ASN A 46 16.16 12.96 -5.75
C ASN A 46 15.55 14.36 -5.47
N ALA A 47 14.45 14.70 -6.14
CA ALA A 47 13.79 15.99 -5.96
C ALA A 47 13.04 16.05 -4.61
N PRO A 48 13.03 17.21 -3.93
CA PRO A 48 12.23 17.38 -2.71
C PRO A 48 10.73 17.19 -2.97
N ILE A 49 10.04 16.53 -2.04
CA ILE A 49 8.58 16.49 -2.00
C ILE A 49 8.09 17.89 -1.63
N GLY A 50 7.30 18.51 -2.51
CA GLY A 50 6.87 19.90 -2.35
C GLY A 50 7.88 20.92 -2.87
N ASN A 51 8.65 20.57 -3.91
CA ASN A 51 9.50 21.52 -4.62
C ASN A 51 8.67 22.72 -5.11
N ILE A 52 9.02 23.92 -4.63
CA ILE A 52 8.41 25.17 -5.06
C ILE A 52 9.39 25.82 -6.05
N PRO A 53 8.97 26.12 -7.29
CA PRO A 53 9.82 26.84 -8.23
C PRO A 53 10.19 28.22 -7.67
N ASP A 54 11.37 28.71 -8.03
CA ASP A 54 11.76 30.07 -7.67
C ASP A 54 10.82 31.10 -8.31
N GLN A 55 10.85 32.36 -7.84
CA GLN A 55 9.95 33.40 -8.35
C GLN A 55 10.15 33.73 -9.85
N SER A 56 11.22 33.22 -10.47
CA SER A 56 11.57 33.47 -11.87
C SER A 56 11.30 32.26 -12.79
N THR A 57 10.86 31.12 -12.24
CA THR A 57 10.66 29.88 -13.00
C THR A 57 9.20 29.43 -12.93
N THR A 58 8.68 28.96 -14.06
CA THR A 58 7.39 28.26 -14.10
C THR A 58 7.55 26.87 -13.50
N GLY A 59 6.56 26.45 -12.71
CA GLY A 59 6.48 25.07 -12.23
C GLY A 59 6.41 24.07 -13.39
N THR A 60 7.06 22.92 -13.22
CA THR A 60 6.96 21.81 -14.18
C THR A 60 5.81 20.89 -13.75
N ALA A 61 5.03 20.40 -14.72
CA ALA A 61 4.02 19.39 -14.45
C ALA A 61 4.67 18.11 -13.92
N ALA A 62 3.98 17.42 -13.01
CA ALA A 62 4.40 16.09 -12.59
C ALA A 62 4.39 15.13 -13.79
N GLU A 63 5.31 14.17 -13.79
CA GLU A 63 5.32 13.11 -14.80
C GLU A 63 4.07 12.24 -14.66
N GLU A 64 3.25 12.20 -15.71
CA GLU A 64 1.94 11.52 -15.70
C GLU A 64 2.06 10.03 -15.37
N ALA A 65 3.06 9.34 -15.92
CA ALA A 65 3.27 7.92 -15.67
C ALA A 65 3.61 7.65 -14.19
N SER A 66 4.52 8.42 -13.59
CA SER A 66 4.84 8.32 -12.16
C SER A 66 3.61 8.55 -11.27
N VAL A 67 2.79 9.56 -11.57
CA VAL A 67 1.55 9.82 -10.81
C VAL A 67 0.56 8.66 -10.95
N LYS A 68 0.41 8.11 -12.15
CA LYS A 68 -0.45 6.95 -12.42
C LYS A 68 0.03 5.71 -11.66
N PHE A 69 1.31 5.37 -11.76
CA PHE A 69 1.87 4.19 -11.07
C PHE A 69 1.76 4.30 -9.56
N LEU A 70 2.00 5.48 -9.00
CA LEU A 70 1.83 5.69 -7.57
C LEU A 70 0.37 5.50 -7.13
N SER A 71 -0.57 6.13 -7.83
CA SER A 71 -1.99 6.09 -7.46
C SER A 71 -2.60 4.68 -7.64
N GLU A 72 -2.31 4.01 -8.75
CA GLU A 72 -2.73 2.62 -8.98
C GLU A 72 -2.04 1.65 -8.02
N GLY A 73 -0.76 1.86 -7.74
CA GLY A 73 0.01 1.08 -6.78
C GLY A 73 -0.59 1.10 -5.38
N ILE A 74 -0.93 2.29 -4.88
CA ILE A 74 -1.62 2.47 -3.60
C ILE A 74 -2.99 1.77 -3.63
N GLY A 75 -3.75 1.95 -4.71
CA GLY A 75 -5.04 1.27 -4.90
C GLY A 75 -4.90 -0.26 -4.83
N ASN A 76 -3.89 -0.83 -5.47
CA ASN A 76 -3.61 -2.25 -5.44
C ASN A 76 -3.21 -2.75 -4.05
N ILE A 77 -2.40 -1.99 -3.30
CA ILE A 77 -2.06 -2.32 -1.91
C ILE A 77 -3.32 -2.35 -1.04
N VAL A 78 -4.17 -1.33 -1.16
CA VAL A 78 -5.45 -1.25 -0.43
C VAL A 78 -6.34 -2.43 -0.80
N ASN A 79 -6.43 -2.78 -2.09
CA ASN A 79 -7.20 -3.93 -2.56
C ASN A 79 -6.67 -5.25 -2.00
N VAL A 80 -5.36 -5.44 -1.89
CA VAL A 80 -4.77 -6.64 -1.27
C VAL A 80 -5.13 -6.75 0.21
N VAL A 81 -5.04 -5.64 0.95
CA VAL A 81 -5.32 -5.59 2.39
C VAL A 81 -6.81 -5.77 2.69
N LEU A 82 -7.68 -5.19 1.88
CA LEU A 82 -9.13 -5.14 2.12
C LEU A 82 -9.92 -6.15 1.29
N LYS A 83 -9.26 -7.11 0.62
CA LYS A 83 -9.89 -8.06 -0.31
C LYS A 83 -11.11 -8.81 0.27
N ASP A 84 -11.13 -9.02 1.59
CA ASP A 84 -12.16 -9.76 2.32
C ASP A 84 -13.06 -8.85 3.18
N VAL A 85 -12.99 -7.53 2.99
CA VAL A 85 -13.77 -6.52 3.73
C VAL A 85 -14.76 -5.84 2.78
N GLU A 86 -16.01 -5.64 3.21
CA GLU A 86 -17.10 -5.11 2.38
C GLU A 86 -16.88 -3.70 1.82
N SER A 87 -15.97 -2.88 2.38
CA SER A 87 -15.72 -1.56 1.82
C SER A 87 -14.37 -0.94 2.18
N ALA A 88 -13.71 -0.38 1.15
CA ALA A 88 -12.54 0.49 1.25
C ALA A 88 -12.91 1.97 1.48
N ASP A 89 -14.19 2.33 1.47
CA ASP A 89 -14.67 3.73 1.54
C ASP A 89 -14.65 4.36 2.94
N ASN A 90 -14.04 3.70 3.93
CA ASN A 90 -14.03 4.14 5.34
C ASN A 90 -13.29 5.48 5.60
N GLY A 91 -12.75 6.11 4.55
CA GLY A 91 -12.06 7.40 4.56
C GLY A 91 -12.62 8.46 3.60
N THR A 92 -13.82 8.26 3.03
CA THR A 92 -14.47 9.23 2.12
C THR A 92 -14.92 10.54 2.78
N ASP A 93 -14.75 10.67 4.11
CA ASP A 93 -15.03 11.91 4.82
C ASP A 93 -13.97 12.98 4.48
N LYS A 94 -14.20 13.70 3.38
CA LYS A 94 -13.51 14.96 3.09
C LYS A 94 -13.85 15.94 4.20
N ARG A 95 -12.99 16.04 5.22
CA ARG A 95 -13.03 17.18 6.14
C ARG A 95 -12.51 18.45 5.44
N LEU A 96 -13.16 18.92 4.37
CA LEU A 96 -12.93 20.23 3.76
C LEU A 96 -14.22 20.77 3.13
N LYS A 97 -15.16 21.22 3.97
CA LYS A 97 -15.89 22.47 3.64
C LYS A 97 -14.89 23.60 3.88
N MET A 98 -14.00 23.86 2.94
CA MET A 98 -13.37 25.18 2.86
C MET A 98 -14.48 26.14 2.44
N GLY A 99 -14.78 27.11 3.31
CA GLY A 99 -15.87 28.05 3.13
C GLY A 99 -15.79 28.73 1.76
N GLY A 100 -16.89 28.66 1.01
CA GLY A 100 -17.15 29.60 -0.06
C GLY A 100 -17.82 30.85 0.51
N GLY A 101 -17.48 32.01 -0.04
CA GLY A 101 -18.11 33.31 0.24
C GLY A 101 -17.16 34.30 0.88
#